data_AF-A0AAD1C0W4-F1
#
_entry.id   AF-A0AAD1C0W4-F1
#
_cell.length_a   1.000
_cell.length_b   1.000
_cell.length_c   1.000
_cell.angle_alpha   90.00
_cell.angle_beta   90.00
_cell.angle_gamma   90.00
#
_symmetry.space_group_name_H-M   'P 1'
#
loop_
_entity.id
_entity.type
_entity.pdbx_description
1 polymer ?
#
loop_
_entity_poly.entity_id
_entity_poly.type
_entity_poly.pdbx_seq_one_letter_code
_entity_poly.pdbx_strand_id
1 'polypeptide(L)'
;MSFIPMPERHWLLAFSLTWFLAGCATGANKLPYDAWFLGFFAPNYMEVWIETADAVDIRDRVFRRAMSGMAAIQTPRNLQGDPTGWPERPGGGTSKRVIGADLPRLIYVRWQSLVEPQTYEAYIVIPEATRQAMLKGERAYCRADDQWITDYRDMLSIGLAPGGIAKAWIRGPCLSPIEVTRVEGKVVKKGPYDGTSSGKHRPLSEASNAYIEKYGIPYGSW
;
A
#
# COMPACT_ATOMS: atom_id res chain seq x y z
N MET A 1 47.24 27.63 -74.61
CA MET A 1 45.85 27.24 -74.94
C MET A 1 45.47 26.14 -73.95
N SER A 2 44.52 26.29 -73.03
CA SER A 2 43.24 27.01 -73.13
C SER A 2 42.87 27.65 -71.78
N PHE A 3 42.18 28.79 -71.87
CA PHE A 3 41.54 29.54 -70.78
C PHE A 3 40.37 28.77 -70.15
N ILE A 4 40.06 29.04 -68.88
CA ILE A 4 38.73 29.51 -68.36
C ILE A 4 38.92 30.05 -66.92
N PRO A 5 38.33 31.21 -66.55
CA PRO A 5 38.41 31.84 -65.22
C PRO A 5 37.12 31.71 -64.36
N MET A 6 37.28 31.79 -63.02
CA MET A 6 36.38 32.30 -61.92
C MET A 6 34.91 31.73 -61.80
N PRO A 7 34.20 31.78 -60.64
CA PRO A 7 34.30 32.77 -59.56
C PRO A 7 34.15 32.30 -58.10
N GLU A 8 34.52 33.20 -57.20
CA GLU A 8 34.10 33.20 -55.79
C GLU A 8 32.58 33.32 -55.64
N ARG A 9 32.03 32.65 -54.62
CA ARG A 9 30.68 32.91 -54.14
C ARG A 9 30.63 32.71 -52.62
N HIS A 10 30.67 33.83 -51.91
CA HIS A 10 30.41 33.95 -50.48
C HIS A 10 29.08 33.28 -50.10
N TRP A 11 29.06 32.48 -49.03
CA TRP A 11 27.87 32.19 -48.22
C TRP A 11 28.27 32.00 -46.75
N LEU A 12 28.05 33.08 -45.99
CA LEU A 12 27.47 33.17 -44.64
C LEU A 12 27.45 31.93 -43.73
N LEU A 13 28.00 32.12 -42.53
CA LEU A 13 27.43 31.79 -41.20
C LEU A 13 26.99 30.35 -40.93
N ALA A 14 27.59 29.72 -39.91
CA ALA A 14 26.87 29.45 -38.65
C ALA A 14 27.79 28.80 -37.61
N PHE A 15 27.87 29.47 -36.46
CA PHE A 15 28.26 28.94 -35.16
C PHE A 15 27.54 27.60 -34.90
N SER A 16 28.25 26.47 -34.91
CA SER A 16 27.75 25.22 -34.33
C SER A 16 28.27 25.10 -32.89
N LEU A 17 27.60 25.84 -31.99
CA LEU A 17 27.68 25.60 -30.56
C LEU A 17 26.96 24.28 -30.26
N THR A 18 27.67 23.16 -30.38
CA THR A 18 27.17 21.85 -29.96
C THR A 18 27.19 21.78 -28.43
N TRP A 19 26.09 22.24 -27.84
CA TRP A 19 25.64 21.81 -26.52
C TRP A 19 25.57 20.28 -26.51
N PHE A 20 26.58 19.63 -25.94
CA PHE A 20 26.43 18.27 -25.44
C PHE A 20 25.58 18.34 -24.16
N LEU A 21 24.27 18.43 -24.35
CA LEU A 21 23.29 17.98 -23.37
C LEU A 21 23.35 16.45 -23.34
N ALA A 22 24.41 15.89 -22.74
CA ALA A 22 24.38 14.53 -22.24
C ALA A 22 23.47 14.54 -21.01
N GLY A 23 22.16 14.38 -21.27
CA GLY A 23 21.16 14.24 -20.23
C GLY A 23 21.54 13.08 -19.30
N CYS A 24 21.56 13.34 -18.00
CA CYS A 24 21.49 12.30 -16.99
C CYS A 24 20.21 11.49 -17.22
N ALA A 25 20.31 10.37 -17.94
CA ALA A 25 19.38 9.28 -17.76
C ALA A 25 19.70 8.64 -16.40
N THR A 26 19.30 9.29 -15.30
CA THR A 26 19.14 8.58 -14.04
C THR A 26 18.07 7.54 -14.28
N GLY A 27 18.49 6.30 -14.50
CA GLY A 27 17.59 5.15 -14.56
C GLY A 27 16.79 5.11 -13.26
N ALA A 28 15.59 5.69 -13.28
CA ALA A 28 14.59 5.34 -12.29
C ALA A 28 14.34 3.85 -12.51
N ASN A 29 14.72 3.02 -11.56
CA ASN A 29 14.37 1.60 -11.56
C ASN A 29 12.84 1.52 -11.60
N LYS A 30 12.30 1.45 -12.82
CA LYS A 30 10.87 1.37 -13.05
C LYS A 30 10.42 0.03 -12.48
N LEU A 31 9.41 0.06 -11.61
CA LEU A 31 8.77 -1.15 -11.12
C LEU A 31 8.33 -2.01 -12.32
N PRO A 32 8.33 -3.35 -12.20
CA PRO A 32 7.88 -4.23 -13.28
C PRO A 32 6.36 -4.13 -13.56
N TYR A 33 5.65 -3.30 -12.81
CA TYR A 33 4.23 -2.97 -12.90
C TYR A 33 4.03 -1.45 -12.74
N ASP A 34 2.92 -0.92 -13.24
CA ASP A 34 2.68 0.54 -13.28
C ASP A 34 2.48 1.17 -11.89
N ALA A 35 2.03 0.39 -10.90
CA ALA A 35 1.81 0.82 -9.52
C ALA A 35 1.76 -0.40 -8.60
N TRP A 36 2.13 -0.22 -7.34
CA TRP A 36 1.80 -1.16 -6.28
C TRP A 36 0.51 -0.74 -5.56
N PHE A 37 -0.08 -1.64 -4.78
CA PHE A 37 -1.34 -1.40 -4.08
C PHE A 37 -1.14 -1.39 -2.58
N LEU A 38 -1.75 -0.42 -1.89
CA LEU A 38 -1.83 -0.39 -0.44
C LEU A 38 -3.26 -0.70 -0.02
N GLY A 39 -3.44 -1.82 0.67
CA GLY A 39 -4.75 -2.35 1.03
C GLY A 39 -4.88 -2.64 2.51
N PHE A 40 -6.09 -2.46 3.03
CA PHE A 40 -6.38 -2.70 4.44
C PHE A 40 -7.63 -3.55 4.62
N PHE A 41 -7.58 -4.42 5.63
CA PHE A 41 -8.71 -5.22 6.07
C PHE A 41 -8.73 -5.35 7.60
N ALA A 42 -9.85 -5.81 8.12
CA ALA A 42 -10.04 -6.14 9.52
C ALA A 42 -10.62 -7.56 9.66
N PRO A 43 -10.41 -8.22 10.81
CA PRO A 43 -11.13 -9.46 11.13
C PRO A 43 -12.65 -9.24 11.12
N ASN A 44 -13.41 -10.33 11.01
CA ASN A 44 -14.87 -10.25 10.92
C ASN A 44 -15.46 -9.45 12.09
N TYR A 45 -16.40 -8.55 11.79
CA TYR A 45 -17.05 -7.66 12.78
C TYR A 45 -16.11 -6.70 13.55
N MET A 46 -14.79 -6.73 13.34
CA MET A 46 -13.81 -5.87 14.02
C MET A 46 -13.57 -4.59 13.23
N GLU A 47 -14.61 -3.78 13.05
CA GLU A 47 -14.57 -2.60 12.19
C GLU A 47 -13.47 -1.61 12.58
N VAL A 48 -12.77 -1.12 11.56
CA VAL A 48 -11.75 -0.08 11.70
C VAL A 48 -11.94 1.02 10.67
N TRP A 49 -11.67 2.26 11.10
CA TRP A 49 -11.64 3.42 10.24
C TRP A 49 -10.22 3.99 10.16
N ILE A 50 -9.66 4.07 8.96
CA ILE A 50 -8.30 4.55 8.74
C ILE A 50 -8.35 6.05 8.48
N GLU A 51 -7.75 6.82 9.37
CA GLU A 51 -7.67 8.28 9.23
C GLU A 51 -6.69 8.66 8.13
N THR A 52 -5.52 8.03 8.16
CA THR A 52 -4.51 8.13 7.12
C THR A 52 -3.60 6.90 7.13
N ALA A 53 -3.14 6.52 5.95
CA ALA A 53 -2.00 5.66 5.75
C ALA A 53 -1.05 6.34 4.76
N ASP A 54 0.19 6.54 5.18
CA ASP A 54 1.22 7.24 4.43
C ASP A 54 2.33 6.25 4.07
N ALA A 55 2.87 6.35 2.86
CA ALA A 55 4.00 5.53 2.43
C ALA A 55 5.25 6.40 2.30
N VAL A 56 6.37 5.89 2.81
CA VAL A 56 7.71 6.45 2.56
C VAL A 56 8.45 5.46 1.68
N ASP A 57 8.83 5.88 0.49
CA ASP A 57 9.56 5.05 -0.46
C ASP A 57 11.06 4.97 -0.14
N ILE A 58 11.79 4.13 -0.89
CA ILE A 58 13.24 3.96 -0.72
C ILE A 58 14.07 5.22 -1.01
N ARG A 59 13.46 6.27 -1.62
CA ARG A 59 14.08 7.58 -1.86
C ARG A 59 13.60 8.63 -0.85
N ASP A 60 13.02 8.20 0.27
CA ASP A 60 12.50 9.06 1.33
C ASP A 60 11.38 10.01 0.89
N ARG A 61 10.73 9.74 -0.24
CA ARG A 61 9.56 10.52 -0.67
C ARG A 61 8.33 10.06 0.10
N VAL A 62 7.58 11.02 0.63
CA VAL A 62 6.39 10.77 1.43
C VAL A 62 5.13 10.92 0.58
N PHE A 63 4.39 9.82 0.46
CA PHE A 63 3.08 9.74 -0.19
C PHE A 63 2.00 9.73 0.89
N ARG A 64 1.54 10.92 1.27
CA ARG A 64 0.49 11.09 2.28
C ARG A 64 -0.86 10.58 1.78
N ARG A 65 -1.66 10.02 2.69
CA ARG A 65 -3.01 9.50 2.38
C ARG A 65 -3.02 8.52 1.20
N ALA A 66 -1.94 7.75 1.06
CA ALA A 66 -1.87 6.62 0.14
C ALA A 66 -3.05 5.66 0.35
N MET A 67 -3.57 5.56 1.58
CA MET A 67 -4.90 5.02 1.89
C MET A 67 -5.59 5.82 3.00
N SER A 68 -6.91 5.73 3.07
CA SER A 68 -7.77 6.20 4.16
C SER A 68 -9.19 5.66 3.96
N GLY A 69 -9.99 5.59 5.03
CA GLY A 69 -11.39 5.20 5.00
C GLY A 69 -11.66 3.86 5.68
N MET A 70 -12.78 3.24 5.34
CA MET A 70 -13.18 1.94 5.91
C MET A 70 -12.26 0.83 5.38
N ALA A 71 -11.67 0.04 6.28
CA ALA A 71 -10.99 -1.18 5.87
C ALA A 71 -12.02 -2.20 5.35
N ALA A 72 -11.56 -3.14 4.51
CA ALA A 72 -12.43 -4.25 4.14
C ALA A 72 -12.72 -5.11 5.36
N ILE A 73 -13.97 -5.54 5.49
CA ILE A 73 -14.43 -6.38 6.58
C ILE A 73 -15.53 -7.29 6.05
N GLN A 74 -15.67 -8.47 6.66
CA GLN A 74 -16.84 -9.30 6.45
C GLN A 74 -17.72 -9.28 7.70
N THR A 75 -19.02 -9.19 7.47
CA THR A 75 -20.04 -9.30 8.51
C THR A 75 -21.09 -10.34 8.05
N PRO A 76 -20.74 -11.64 8.02
CA PRO A 76 -21.68 -12.68 7.62
C PRO A 76 -23.02 -12.60 8.39
N ARG A 77 -24.12 -12.98 7.73
CA ARG A 77 -25.44 -12.97 8.37
C ARG A 77 -25.50 -13.94 9.55
N ASN A 78 -26.39 -13.65 10.49
CA ASN A 78 -26.62 -14.47 11.69
C ASN A 78 -25.38 -14.66 12.58
N LEU A 79 -24.43 -13.70 12.53
CA LEU A 79 -23.21 -13.71 13.34
C LEU A 79 -22.31 -14.95 13.13
N GLN A 80 -22.27 -15.47 11.90
CA GLN A 80 -21.53 -16.70 11.54
C GLN A 80 -20.07 -16.45 11.10
N GLY A 81 -19.57 -15.21 11.17
CA GLY A 81 -18.17 -14.92 10.87
C GLY A 81 -17.24 -15.29 12.02
N ASP A 82 -16.04 -15.76 11.68
CA ASP A 82 -14.96 -15.99 12.62
C ASP A 82 -14.03 -14.76 12.68
N PRO A 83 -14.00 -14.00 13.79
CA PRO A 83 -13.07 -12.90 13.98
C PRO A 83 -11.67 -13.32 14.43
N THR A 84 -11.46 -14.59 14.79
CA THR A 84 -10.21 -15.03 15.44
C THR A 84 -9.11 -15.27 14.41
N GLY A 85 -7.88 -14.90 14.77
CA GLY A 85 -6.73 -15.15 13.91
C GLY A 85 -6.69 -14.30 12.65
N TRP A 86 -5.66 -14.57 11.85
CA TRP A 86 -5.53 -14.03 10.51
C TRP A 86 -5.86 -15.12 9.50
N PRO A 87 -6.53 -14.78 8.38
CA PRO A 87 -6.73 -15.76 7.31
C PRO A 87 -5.37 -16.26 6.81
N GLU A 88 -5.30 -17.54 6.44
CA GLU A 88 -4.08 -18.13 5.86
C GLU A 88 -3.67 -17.42 4.56
N ARG A 89 -4.67 -16.95 3.80
CA ARG A 89 -4.49 -16.21 2.55
C ARG A 89 -5.26 -14.89 2.57
N PRO A 90 -4.74 -13.83 3.24
CA PRO A 90 -5.40 -12.54 3.27
C PRO A 90 -5.61 -12.00 1.85
N GLY A 91 -6.81 -11.45 1.61
CA GLY A 91 -7.11 -10.72 0.39
C GLY A 91 -6.47 -9.34 0.38
N GLY A 92 -6.68 -8.60 -0.72
CA GLY A 92 -6.18 -7.23 -0.86
C GLY A 92 -6.84 -6.20 0.06
N GLY A 93 -8.04 -6.52 0.56
CA GLY A 93 -8.87 -5.57 1.28
C GLY A 93 -9.29 -4.36 0.44
N THR A 94 -9.75 -3.31 1.12
CA THR A 94 -10.01 -2.02 0.48
C THR A 94 -8.68 -1.40 0.15
N SER A 95 -8.39 -1.25 -1.14
CA SER A 95 -7.05 -0.89 -1.61
C SER A 95 -7.04 0.29 -2.58
N LYS A 96 -5.91 0.97 -2.64
CA LYS A 96 -5.62 2.04 -3.60
C LYS A 96 -4.30 1.78 -4.31
N ARG A 97 -4.22 2.21 -5.57
CA ARG A 97 -2.97 2.23 -6.34
C ARG A 97 -2.08 3.35 -5.83
N VAL A 98 -0.82 3.04 -5.58
CA VAL A 98 0.23 4.01 -5.26
C VAL A 98 1.07 4.20 -6.53
N ILE A 99 0.76 5.26 -7.27
CA ILE A 99 1.35 5.55 -8.58
C ILE A 99 2.56 6.48 -8.41
N GLY A 100 3.64 6.20 -9.14
CA GLY A 100 4.84 7.05 -9.17
C GLY A 100 5.76 6.96 -7.95
N ALA A 101 5.37 6.20 -6.93
CA ALA A 101 6.23 5.81 -5.81
C ALA A 101 7.13 4.64 -6.19
N ASP A 102 8.34 4.62 -5.65
CA ASP A 102 9.10 3.37 -5.58
C ASP A 102 8.47 2.47 -4.49
N LEU A 103 8.99 1.26 -4.29
CA LEU A 103 8.51 0.40 -3.22
C LEU A 103 8.73 1.05 -1.84
N PRO A 104 7.79 0.87 -0.90
CA PRO A 104 7.89 1.47 0.42
C PRO A 104 9.03 0.86 1.22
N ARG A 105 9.71 1.69 2.01
CA ARG A 105 10.54 1.24 3.14
C ARG A 105 9.79 1.32 4.47
N LEU A 106 8.73 2.12 4.53
CA LEU A 106 7.95 2.35 5.73
C LEU A 106 6.51 2.71 5.34
N ILE A 107 5.55 2.11 6.03
CA ILE A 107 4.16 2.58 6.06
C ILE A 107 3.88 3.15 7.44
N TYR A 108 3.36 4.37 7.51
CA TYR A 108 2.72 4.90 8.70
C TYR A 108 1.22 4.72 8.55
N VAL A 109 0.55 4.22 9.59
CA VAL A 109 -0.92 4.13 9.60
C VAL A 109 -1.44 4.63 10.92
N ARG A 110 -2.54 5.40 10.84
CA ARG A 110 -3.32 5.83 11.99
C ARG A 110 -4.78 5.48 11.76
N TRP A 111 -5.37 4.78 12.72
CA TRP A 111 -6.71 4.22 12.59
C TRP A 111 -7.47 4.27 13.90
N GLN A 112 -8.78 4.18 13.78
CA GLN A 112 -9.74 4.03 14.85
C GLN A 112 -10.19 2.57 14.85
N SER A 113 -10.04 1.88 15.97
CA SER A 113 -10.83 0.67 16.25
C SER A 113 -12.22 1.10 16.66
N LEU A 114 -13.27 0.59 16.01
CA LEU A 114 -14.65 1.01 16.27
C LEU A 114 -15.34 0.12 17.30
N VAL A 115 -14.92 -1.15 17.41
CA VAL A 115 -15.43 -2.12 18.40
C VAL A 115 -14.95 -1.85 19.82
N GLU A 116 -13.76 -1.26 19.95
CA GLU A 116 -13.21 -0.71 21.19
C GLU A 116 -12.75 0.71 20.86
N PRO A 117 -13.63 1.72 20.97
CA PRO A 117 -13.35 3.08 20.51
C PRO A 117 -12.01 3.65 20.99
N GLN A 118 -10.98 3.44 20.19
CA GLN A 118 -9.59 3.75 20.49
C GLN A 118 -8.86 4.04 19.19
N THR A 119 -8.11 5.14 19.20
CA THR A 119 -7.25 5.52 18.07
C THR A 119 -5.84 5.00 18.31
N TYR A 120 -5.27 4.37 17.29
CA TYR A 120 -3.92 3.83 17.28
C TYR A 120 -3.11 4.40 16.13
N GLU A 121 -1.79 4.37 16.29
CA GLU A 121 -0.83 4.64 15.24
C GLU A 121 0.28 3.59 15.22
N ALA A 122 0.78 3.25 14.03
CA ALA A 122 1.85 2.28 13.87
C ALA A 122 2.78 2.67 12.71
N TYR A 123 4.03 2.23 12.85
CA TYR A 123 5.08 2.32 11.85
C TYR A 123 5.46 0.90 11.44
N ILE A 124 5.18 0.57 10.17
CA ILE A 124 5.40 -0.76 9.61
C ILE A 124 6.60 -0.66 8.67
N VAL A 125 7.75 -1.15 9.15
CA VAL A 125 8.97 -1.21 8.33
C VAL A 125 8.79 -2.32 7.30
N ILE A 126 9.10 -2.00 6.05
CA ILE A 126 9.15 -2.96 4.95
C ILE A 126 10.62 -3.32 4.72
N PRO A 127 11.05 -4.55 5.00
CA PRO A 127 12.43 -4.97 4.77
C PRO A 127 12.85 -4.93 3.30
N GLU A 128 14.16 -4.82 3.04
CA GLU A 128 14.69 -4.91 1.67
C GLU A 128 14.34 -6.25 1.01
N ALA A 129 14.44 -7.36 1.75
CA ALA A 129 14.05 -8.68 1.25
C ALA A 129 12.60 -8.73 0.77
N THR A 130 11.68 -8.04 1.47
CA THR A 130 10.28 -7.91 1.06
C THR A 130 10.18 -7.13 -0.25
N ARG A 131 10.88 -5.99 -0.39
CA ARG A 131 10.90 -5.23 -1.65
C ARG A 131 11.46 -6.05 -2.81
N GLN A 132 12.54 -6.80 -2.59
CA GLN A 132 13.10 -7.69 -3.61
C GLN A 132 12.10 -8.77 -4.03
N ALA A 133 11.33 -9.33 -3.08
CA ALA A 133 10.26 -10.27 -3.39
C ALA A 133 9.10 -9.62 -4.18
N MET A 134 8.80 -8.34 -3.96
CA MET A 134 7.81 -7.60 -4.75
C MET A 134 8.30 -7.27 -6.18
N LEU A 135 9.61 -7.22 -6.41
CA LEU A 135 10.22 -7.00 -7.75
C LEU A 135 10.40 -8.31 -8.54
N LYS A 136 10.33 -9.46 -7.86
CA LYS A 136 10.54 -10.76 -8.48
C LYS A 136 9.26 -11.25 -9.16
N GLY A 137 9.31 -11.37 -10.49
CA GLY A 137 8.27 -12.03 -11.26
C GLY A 137 8.32 -13.54 -11.04
N GLU A 138 7.16 -14.15 -10.78
CA GLU A 138 7.02 -15.58 -10.57
C GLU A 138 5.96 -16.15 -11.51
N ARG A 139 6.23 -17.33 -12.07
CA ARG A 139 5.27 -18.04 -12.90
C ARG A 139 4.20 -18.67 -12.01
N ALA A 140 2.94 -18.27 -12.19
CA ALA A 140 1.80 -18.72 -11.40
C ALA A 140 0.62 -19.10 -12.29
N TYR A 141 -0.12 -20.12 -11.88
CA TYR A 141 -1.41 -20.44 -12.51
C TYR A 141 -2.50 -19.57 -11.89
N CYS A 142 -3.11 -18.71 -12.69
CA CYS A 142 -4.18 -17.84 -12.25
C CYS A 142 -5.53 -18.49 -12.51
N ARG A 143 -6.21 -18.90 -11.44
CA ARG A 143 -7.53 -19.55 -11.53
C ARG A 143 -8.62 -18.66 -12.11
N ALA A 144 -8.51 -17.34 -11.90
CA ALA A 144 -9.49 -16.39 -12.41
C ALA A 144 -9.46 -16.29 -13.95
N ASP A 145 -8.27 -16.45 -14.53
CA ASP A 145 -8.03 -16.31 -15.97
C ASP A 145 -7.81 -17.67 -16.68
N ASP A 146 -7.78 -18.77 -15.92
CA ASP A 146 -7.47 -20.13 -16.38
C ASP A 146 -6.17 -20.26 -17.20
N GLN A 147 -5.12 -19.55 -16.77
CA GLN A 147 -3.85 -19.52 -17.51
C GLN A 147 -2.63 -19.38 -16.61
N TRP A 148 -1.47 -19.77 -17.15
CA TRP A 148 -0.17 -19.51 -16.54
C TRP A 148 0.33 -18.12 -16.94
N ILE A 149 0.55 -17.26 -15.95
CA ILE A 149 1.07 -15.90 -16.15
C ILE A 149 2.37 -15.71 -15.38
N THR A 150 3.09 -14.63 -15.68
CA THR A 150 4.09 -14.08 -14.76
C THR A 150 3.38 -13.07 -13.87
N ASP A 151 3.30 -13.37 -12.58
CA ASP A 151 2.66 -12.54 -11.58
C ASP A 151 3.71 -11.93 -10.64
N TYR A 152 3.33 -10.86 -9.94
CA TYR A 152 4.18 -10.14 -8.99
C TYR A 152 3.43 -9.93 -7.68
N ARG A 153 4.16 -9.83 -6.57
CA ARG A 153 3.57 -9.44 -5.29
C ARG A 153 3.49 -7.91 -5.19
N ASP A 154 2.66 -7.30 -6.02
CA ASP A 154 2.50 -5.86 -6.15
C ASP A 154 1.56 -5.24 -5.09
N MET A 155 1.02 -6.05 -4.17
CA MET A 155 0.06 -5.58 -3.18
C MET A 155 0.57 -5.77 -1.75
N LEU A 156 0.64 -4.67 -1.01
CA LEU A 156 0.88 -4.64 0.43
C LEU A 156 -0.47 -4.61 1.15
N SER A 157 -0.85 -5.73 1.75
CA SER A 157 -2.10 -5.92 2.48
C SER A 157 -1.83 -5.83 3.98
N ILE A 158 -2.55 -4.96 4.68
CA ILE A 158 -2.38 -4.72 6.11
C ILE A 158 -3.69 -5.05 6.84
N GLY A 159 -3.63 -6.04 7.71
CA GLY A 159 -4.69 -6.37 8.65
C GLY A 159 -4.59 -5.47 9.88
N LEU A 160 -5.69 -4.85 10.28
CA LEU A 160 -5.79 -4.06 11.51
C LEU A 160 -6.80 -4.71 12.44
N ALA A 161 -6.42 -4.94 13.69
CA ALA A 161 -7.26 -5.58 14.68
C ALA A 161 -7.30 -4.78 16.01
N PRO A 162 -8.31 -5.04 16.86
CA PRO A 162 -8.37 -4.52 18.23
C PRO A 162 -7.09 -4.79 19.03
N GLY A 163 -6.85 -3.97 20.06
CA GLY A 163 -5.61 -3.98 20.83
C GLY A 163 -4.44 -3.30 20.10
N GLY A 164 -4.73 -2.59 19.00
CA GLY A 164 -3.71 -1.87 18.24
C GLY A 164 -2.85 -2.77 17.35
N ILE A 165 -3.29 -3.98 17.00
CA ILE A 165 -2.46 -4.91 16.21
C ILE A 165 -2.53 -4.55 14.72
N ALA A 166 -1.36 -4.44 14.09
CA ALA A 166 -1.23 -4.34 12.64
C ALA A 166 -0.32 -5.46 12.12
N LYS A 167 -0.79 -6.21 11.12
CA LYS A 167 -0.01 -7.28 10.49
C LYS A 167 -0.01 -7.09 8.98
N ALA A 168 1.15 -7.28 8.34
CA ALA A 168 1.37 -6.95 6.95
C ALA A 168 1.78 -8.19 6.14
N TRP A 169 1.30 -8.25 4.89
CA TRP A 169 1.66 -9.24 3.89
C TRP A 169 1.91 -8.56 2.56
N ILE A 170 2.83 -9.10 1.76
CA ILE A 170 2.84 -8.85 0.32
C ILE A 170 2.14 -10.01 -0.39
N ARG A 171 1.33 -9.71 -1.40
CA ARG A 171 0.63 -10.71 -2.20
C ARG A 171 0.54 -10.29 -3.66
N GLY A 172 0.34 -11.28 -4.52
CA GLY A 172 -0.05 -11.06 -5.92
C GLY A 172 -1.49 -11.55 -6.14
N PRO A 173 -2.15 -11.13 -7.23
CA PRO A 173 -3.42 -11.68 -7.68
C PRO A 173 -3.49 -13.22 -7.64
N CYS A 174 -2.44 -13.89 -8.11
CA CYS A 174 -2.38 -15.34 -8.29
C CYS A 174 -1.28 -15.99 -7.42
N LEU A 175 -0.40 -15.19 -6.81
CA LEU A 175 0.65 -15.67 -5.91
C LEU A 175 0.18 -15.83 -4.45
N SER A 176 0.78 -16.80 -3.75
CA SER A 176 0.65 -16.94 -2.30
C SER A 176 1.21 -15.72 -1.57
N PRO A 177 0.53 -15.25 -0.50
CA PRO A 177 1.02 -14.13 0.30
C PRO A 177 2.30 -14.52 1.05
N ILE A 178 3.15 -13.52 1.29
CA ILE A 178 4.31 -13.61 2.18
C ILE A 178 4.06 -12.67 3.34
N GLU A 179 4.09 -13.20 4.55
CA GLU A 179 4.04 -12.39 5.77
C GLU A 179 5.28 -11.50 5.86
N VAL A 180 5.08 -10.22 6.16
CA VAL A 180 6.14 -9.23 6.28
C VAL A 180 6.50 -9.02 7.73
N THR A 181 5.52 -8.63 8.54
CA THR A 181 5.72 -8.31 9.96
C THR A 181 4.39 -8.19 10.69
N ARG A 182 4.44 -8.31 12.02
CA ARG A 182 3.37 -7.95 12.96
C ARG A 182 3.93 -6.89 13.92
N VAL A 183 3.17 -5.81 14.11
CA VAL A 183 3.53 -4.74 15.04
C VAL A 183 2.36 -4.39 15.94
N GLU A 184 2.69 -3.85 17.11
CA GLU A 184 1.71 -3.30 18.04
C GLU A 184 1.75 -1.78 17.94
N GLY A 185 0.60 -1.21 17.60
CA GLY A 185 0.36 0.21 17.50
C GLY A 185 0.30 0.85 18.88
N LYS A 186 0.63 2.14 18.91
CA LYS A 186 0.55 2.96 20.12
C LYS A 186 -0.80 3.64 20.17
N VAL A 187 -1.36 3.73 21.38
CA VAL A 187 -2.54 4.56 21.64
C VAL A 187 -2.22 6.02 21.37
N VAL A 188 -3.02 6.65 20.52
CA VAL A 188 -2.98 8.09 20.29
C VAL A 188 -3.73 8.79 21.43
N LYS A 189 -2.99 9.47 22.31
CA LYS A 189 -3.56 10.19 23.47
C LYS A 189 -4.53 11.31 23.09
N LYS A 190 -4.34 11.95 21.94
CA LYS A 190 -5.24 12.99 21.41
C LYS A 190 -6.60 12.42 20.96
N GLY A 191 -6.73 11.09 20.85
CA GLY A 191 -7.91 10.45 20.31
C GLY A 191 -8.04 10.67 18.80
N PRO A 192 -9.25 10.45 18.24
CA PRO A 192 -9.49 10.46 16.79
C PRO A 192 -9.30 11.85 16.16
N TYR A 193 -8.91 11.85 14.89
CA TYR A 193 -8.71 13.04 14.04
C TYR A 193 -7.85 14.13 14.69
N ASP A 194 -6.75 13.72 15.32
CA ASP A 194 -5.85 14.58 16.08
C ASP A 194 -6.54 15.43 17.16
N GLY A 195 -7.64 14.94 17.71
CA GLY A 195 -8.44 15.59 18.75
C GLY A 195 -9.54 16.51 18.20
N THR A 196 -9.64 16.69 16.89
CA THR A 196 -10.62 17.62 16.28
C THR A 196 -12.07 17.14 16.37
N SER A 197 -12.31 15.86 16.69
CA SER A 197 -13.67 15.32 16.89
C SER A 197 -14.14 15.28 18.34
N SER A 198 -13.43 15.93 19.27
CA SER A 198 -13.76 15.90 20.71
C SER A 198 -13.89 14.47 21.27
N GLY A 199 -13.02 13.57 20.82
CA GLY A 199 -13.01 12.16 21.23
C GLY A 199 -14.02 11.26 20.51
N LYS A 200 -14.88 11.80 19.63
CA LYS A 200 -15.87 11.00 18.90
C LYS A 200 -15.22 10.19 17.79
N HIS A 201 -15.37 8.87 17.87
CA HIS A 201 -14.97 7.92 16.83
C HIS A 201 -16.10 7.78 15.79
N ARG A 202 -15.81 7.15 14.64
CA ARG A 202 -16.86 6.72 13.70
C ARG A 202 -17.82 5.72 14.39
N PRO A 203 -19.11 5.71 14.02
CA PRO A 203 -20.04 4.75 14.59
C PRO A 203 -19.71 3.33 14.11
N LEU A 204 -19.88 2.36 15.01
CA LEU A 204 -19.83 0.94 14.70
C LEU A 204 -21.14 0.52 14.00
N SER A 205 -21.08 -0.38 13.01
CA SER A 205 -22.31 -0.90 12.41
C SER A 205 -23.14 -1.76 13.36
N GLU A 206 -24.44 -1.87 13.09
CA GLU A 206 -25.36 -2.72 13.87
C GLU A 206 -24.93 -4.19 13.89
N ALA A 207 -24.43 -4.71 12.76
CA ALA A 207 -24.01 -6.11 12.66
C ALA A 207 -22.79 -6.39 13.53
N SER A 208 -21.82 -5.48 13.52
CA SER A 208 -20.63 -5.57 14.36
C SER A 208 -20.97 -5.38 15.83
N ASN A 209 -21.83 -4.39 16.16
CA ASN A 209 -22.31 -4.18 17.53
C ASN A 209 -23.02 -5.43 18.08
N ALA A 210 -23.94 -6.02 17.32
CA ALA A 210 -24.64 -7.24 17.72
C ALA A 210 -23.69 -8.43 17.93
N TYR A 211 -22.61 -8.53 17.16
CA TYR A 211 -21.58 -9.54 17.40
C TYR A 211 -20.86 -9.30 18.73
N ILE A 212 -20.36 -8.08 18.95
CA ILE A 212 -19.61 -7.73 20.15
C ILE A 212 -20.46 -7.89 21.42
N GLU A 213 -21.73 -7.48 21.39
CA GLU A 213 -22.65 -7.66 22.52
C GLU A 213 -22.86 -9.15 22.88
N LYS A 214 -22.85 -10.03 21.88
CA LYS A 214 -23.10 -11.45 22.08
C LYS A 214 -21.86 -12.25 22.46
N TYR A 215 -20.72 -11.98 21.83
CA TYR A 215 -19.53 -12.82 21.91
C TYR A 215 -18.29 -12.09 22.47
N GLY A 216 -18.34 -10.76 22.56
CA GLY A 216 -17.20 -9.94 22.93
C GLY A 216 -16.14 -9.83 21.82
N ILE A 217 -15.03 -9.17 22.15
CA ILE A 217 -13.86 -9.02 21.30
C ILE A 217 -12.87 -10.14 21.64
N PRO A 218 -12.40 -10.95 20.66
CA PRO A 218 -11.47 -12.05 20.91
C PRO A 218 -10.02 -11.56 21.03
N TYR A 219 -9.73 -10.75 22.04
CA TYR A 219 -8.38 -10.27 22.32
C TYR A 219 -7.37 -11.41 22.41
N GLY A 220 -6.14 -11.16 21.94
CA GLY A 220 -5.06 -12.15 21.96
C GLY A 220 -5.12 -13.19 20.83
N SER A 221 -6.12 -13.12 19.95
CA SER A 221 -6.22 -14.04 18.80
C SER A 221 -5.42 -13.60 17.56
N TRP A 222 -4.78 -12.42 17.57
CA TRP A 222 -4.11 -11.80 16.41
C TRP A 222 -2.62 -11.45 16.60
#